data_AF-A0A942BKT9-F1
#
_entry.id   AF-A0A942BKT9-F1
#
_cell.length_a   1.000
_cell.length_b   1.000
_cell.length_c   1.000
_cell.angle_alpha   90.00
_cell.angle_beta   90.00
_cell.angle_gamma   90.00
#
_symmetry.space_group_name_H-M   'P 1'
#
loop_
_entity.id
_entity.type
_entity.pdbx_description
1 polymer ?
#
loop_
_entity_poly.entity_id
_entity_poly.type
_entity_poly.pdbx_seq_one_letter_code
_entity_poly.pdbx_strand_id
1 'polypeptide(L)'
;MLNQVSGLIVGRQYVLSTFMGGPETGGSIAIDVGNYGGQAWYQTAGIGLALTPDTTDRWHFAFTTFTADNTSMMVRLVRNGPTIPFARNYFDDVAITEASTFQAPTVVPEPTTLAVLGAGTLAFIRRRRAK
;
A
#
# COMPACT_ATOMS: atom_id res chain seq x y z
N MET A 1 11.33 6.70 -10.42
CA MET A 1 10.76 8.07 -10.49
C MET A 1 10.94 8.72 -9.15
N LEU A 2 11.27 10.02 -9.12
CA LEU A 2 11.48 10.82 -7.92
C LEU A 2 10.52 11.99 -7.95
N ASN A 3 9.66 12.12 -6.94
CA ASN A 3 8.71 13.22 -6.81
C ASN A 3 8.98 14.00 -5.54
N GLN A 4 9.03 15.33 -5.65
CA GLN A 4 9.14 16.22 -4.50
C GLN A 4 7.77 16.40 -3.86
N VAL A 5 7.74 16.37 -2.53
CA VAL A 5 6.58 16.69 -1.71
C VAL A 5 6.93 17.93 -0.91
N SER A 6 6.02 18.89 -0.86
CA SER A 6 6.23 20.18 -0.19
C SER A 6 5.07 20.52 0.74
N GLY A 7 5.30 21.45 1.67
CA GLY A 7 4.30 21.88 2.65
C GLY A 7 4.25 21.02 3.91
N LEU A 8 5.32 20.26 4.18
CA LEU A 8 5.46 19.49 5.42
C LEU A 8 5.87 20.40 6.58
N ILE A 9 5.41 20.08 7.77
CA ILE A 9 5.82 20.76 9.01
C ILE A 9 6.90 19.91 9.67
N VAL A 10 8.09 20.49 9.84
CA VAL A 10 9.25 19.83 10.45
C VAL A 10 8.90 19.34 11.86
N GLY A 11 9.31 18.12 12.19
CA GLY A 11 9.05 17.45 13.45
C GLY A 11 7.69 16.76 13.53
N ARG A 12 6.79 16.94 12.55
CA ARG A 12 5.52 16.21 12.51
C ARG A 12 5.66 14.83 11.87
N GLN A 13 4.83 13.90 12.35
CA GLN A 13 4.75 12.56 11.81
C GLN A 13 3.68 12.50 10.70
N TYR A 14 4.06 11.87 9.60
CA TYR A 14 3.22 11.65 8.44
C TYR A 14 3.19 10.16 8.09
N VAL A 15 2.18 9.78 7.33
CA VAL A 15 2.02 8.45 6.73
C VAL A 15 2.18 8.60 5.22
N LEU A 16 3.10 7.85 4.63
CA LEU A 16 3.16 7.59 3.20
C LEU A 16 2.36 6.31 2.93
N SER A 17 1.43 6.35 1.98
CA SER A 17 0.56 5.22 1.63
C SER A 17 0.37 5.11 0.13
N THR A 18 0.06 3.90 -0.36
CA THR A 18 -0.25 3.63 -1.77
C THR A 18 -0.94 2.28 -1.92
N PHE A 19 -1.62 2.08 -3.04
CA PHE A 19 -1.91 0.75 -3.58
C PHE A 19 -0.84 0.36 -4.60
N MET A 20 -0.33 -0.86 -4.49
CA MET A 20 0.71 -1.35 -5.39
C MET A 20 0.41 -2.78 -5.86
N GLY A 21 0.84 -3.10 -7.08
CA GLY A 21 0.63 -4.41 -7.68
C GLY A 21 1.44 -4.62 -8.96
N GLY A 22 1.41 -5.84 -9.47
CA GLY A 22 2.09 -6.22 -10.70
C GLY A 22 1.60 -7.57 -11.21
N PRO A 23 1.57 -7.80 -12.53
CA PRO A 23 1.15 -9.07 -13.10
C PRO A 23 2.28 -10.10 -13.15
N GLU A 24 3.54 -9.66 -13.16
CA GLU A 24 4.68 -10.57 -13.26
C GLU A 24 5.26 -10.93 -11.89
N THR A 25 5.66 -12.19 -11.72
CA THR A 25 6.40 -12.66 -10.54
C THR A 25 7.88 -12.26 -10.63
N GLY A 26 8.52 -12.14 -9.47
CA GLY A 26 9.95 -11.88 -9.36
C GLY A 26 10.28 -10.53 -8.73
N GLY A 27 11.30 -10.54 -7.87
CA GLY A 27 11.74 -9.38 -7.11
C GLY A 27 10.67 -8.82 -6.17
N SER A 28 10.78 -7.53 -5.90
CA SER A 28 9.79 -6.77 -5.13
C SER A 28 9.66 -5.35 -5.65
N ILE A 29 8.52 -4.74 -5.35
CA ILE A 29 8.25 -3.33 -5.61
C ILE A 29 8.09 -2.61 -4.28
N ALA A 30 8.54 -1.36 -4.22
CA ALA A 30 8.52 -0.60 -3.01
C ALA A 30 8.32 0.90 -3.28
N ILE A 31 7.83 1.60 -2.27
CA ILE A 31 7.81 3.06 -2.23
C ILE A 31 8.51 3.53 -0.95
N ASP A 32 9.21 4.64 -1.05
CA ASP A 32 10.08 5.11 0.02
C ASP A 32 10.16 6.64 0.04
N VAL A 33 10.49 7.19 1.21
CA VAL A 33 10.61 8.63 1.47
C VAL A 33 12.02 8.95 1.95
N GLY A 34 12.54 10.09 1.51
CA GLY A 34 13.91 10.53 1.80
C GLY A 34 14.04 12.03 1.91
N ASN A 35 15.17 12.45 2.47
CA ASN A 35 15.56 13.86 2.57
C ASN A 35 15.60 14.50 1.17
N TYR A 36 15.30 15.80 1.11
CA TYR A 36 15.62 16.67 -0.02
C TYR A 36 17.09 16.50 -0.47
N GLY A 37 17.30 15.98 -1.68
CA GLY A 37 18.62 15.66 -2.23
C GLY A 37 18.96 14.16 -2.25
N GLY A 38 18.10 13.29 -1.71
CA GLY A 38 18.21 11.83 -1.84
C GLY A 38 19.41 11.20 -1.11
N GLN A 39 20.08 11.96 -0.23
CA GLN A 39 21.29 11.54 0.48
C GLN A 39 21.02 10.58 1.64
N ALA A 40 19.83 10.63 2.22
CA ALA A 40 19.36 9.69 3.24
C ALA A 40 17.90 9.32 2.95
N TRP A 41 17.67 8.02 2.73
CA TRP A 41 16.34 7.43 2.62
C TRP A 41 16.00 6.82 3.97
N TYR A 42 14.90 7.24 4.59
CA TYR A 42 14.63 6.90 6.00
C TYR A 42 14.43 5.41 6.21
N GLN A 43 14.08 4.67 5.16
CA GLN A 43 13.98 3.23 5.19
C GLN A 43 14.50 2.65 3.88
N THR A 44 15.49 1.75 3.94
CA THR A 44 16.08 1.10 2.77
C THR A 44 15.04 0.35 1.89
N ALA A 45 13.83 0.11 2.43
CA ALA A 45 12.60 -0.24 1.70
C ALA A 45 11.36 0.04 2.57
N GLY A 46 10.97 1.32 2.74
CA GLY A 46 9.94 1.72 3.72
C GLY A 46 8.59 1.01 3.62
N ILE A 47 8.19 0.65 2.40
CA ILE A 47 7.02 -0.18 2.11
C ILE A 47 7.38 -1.09 0.93
N GLY A 48 7.29 -2.41 1.08
CA GLY A 48 7.65 -3.36 0.03
C GLY A 48 6.63 -4.49 -0.16
N LEU A 49 6.37 -4.83 -1.42
CA LEU A 49 5.56 -5.97 -1.84
C LEU A 49 6.43 -6.93 -2.64
N ALA A 50 6.60 -8.16 -2.14
CA ALA A 50 7.18 -9.25 -2.93
C ALA A 50 6.17 -9.69 -4.00
N LEU A 51 6.62 -9.85 -5.24
CA LEU A 51 5.77 -10.30 -6.35
C LEU A 51 5.87 -11.83 -6.48
N THR A 52 4.96 -12.52 -5.79
CA THR A 52 4.84 -13.98 -5.72
C THR A 52 3.55 -14.42 -6.44
N PRO A 53 3.35 -15.73 -6.68
CA PRO A 53 2.08 -16.22 -7.23
C PRO A 53 0.83 -15.82 -6.43
N ASP A 54 0.97 -15.54 -5.14
CA ASP A 54 -0.16 -15.16 -4.27
C ASP A 54 -0.46 -13.65 -4.27
N THR A 55 0.51 -12.83 -4.67
CA THR A 55 0.41 -11.36 -4.64
C THR A 55 0.30 -10.73 -6.01
N THR A 56 0.72 -11.44 -7.06
CA THR A 56 0.59 -11.00 -8.46
C THR A 56 -0.89 -10.91 -8.89
N ASP A 57 -1.16 -10.05 -9.87
CA ASP A 57 -2.50 -9.73 -10.37
C ASP A 57 -3.49 -9.24 -9.29
N ARG A 58 -2.97 -8.76 -8.16
CA ARG A 58 -3.74 -8.20 -7.04
C ARG A 58 -3.19 -6.85 -6.63
N TRP A 59 -4.08 -5.98 -6.19
CA TRP A 59 -3.73 -4.70 -5.57
C TRP A 59 -3.56 -4.88 -4.07
N HIS A 60 -2.47 -4.36 -3.52
CA HIS A 60 -2.18 -4.40 -2.10
C HIS A 60 -2.04 -2.99 -1.57
N PHE A 61 -2.79 -2.68 -0.52
CA PHE A 61 -2.59 -1.45 0.23
C PHE A 61 -1.38 -1.59 1.13
N ALA A 62 -0.52 -0.58 1.15
CA ALA A 62 0.60 -0.56 2.08
C ALA A 62 0.97 0.87 2.48
N PHE A 63 1.46 1.03 3.71
CA PHE A 63 1.76 2.33 4.30
C PHE A 63 2.93 2.24 5.29
N THR A 64 3.59 3.37 5.52
CA THR A 64 4.66 3.53 6.51
C THR A 64 4.61 4.93 7.10
N THR A 65 5.12 5.09 8.32
CA THR A 65 5.21 6.38 8.99
C THR A 65 6.61 6.96 8.91
N PHE A 66 6.72 8.27 8.77
CA PHE A 66 7.98 9.00 8.85
C PHE A 66 7.80 10.33 9.60
N THR A 67 8.87 10.85 10.18
CA THR A 67 8.90 12.20 10.74
C THR A 67 9.53 13.14 9.72
N ALA A 68 8.85 14.22 9.36
CA ALA A 68 9.41 15.20 8.44
C ALA A 68 10.56 15.96 9.10
N ASP A 69 11.74 15.93 8.51
CA ASP A 69 12.90 16.71 8.98
C ASP A 69 13.14 17.96 8.12
N ASN A 70 12.44 18.08 7.00
CA ASN A 70 12.45 19.23 6.12
C ASN A 70 11.02 19.53 5.62
N THR A 71 10.78 20.79 5.30
CA THR A 71 9.52 21.27 4.69
C THR A 71 9.26 20.70 3.29
N SER A 72 10.31 20.19 2.64
CA SER A 72 10.24 19.44 1.41
C SER A 72 11.01 18.12 1.52
N MET A 73 10.43 17.04 1.03
CA MET A 73 11.02 15.70 1.03
C MET A 73 10.82 15.02 -0.32
N MET A 74 11.49 13.90 -0.56
CA MET A 74 11.38 13.15 -1.82
C MET A 74 10.69 11.81 -1.61
N VAL A 75 9.86 11.43 -2.57
CA VAL A 75 9.27 10.09 -2.67
C VAL A 75 9.86 9.40 -3.90
N ARG A 76 10.22 8.12 -3.74
CA ARG A 76 10.71 7.29 -4.84
C ARG A 76 9.94 5.99 -4.96
N LEU A 77 9.79 5.53 -6.19
CA LEU A 77 9.34 4.19 -6.54
C LEU A 77 10.56 3.31 -6.81
N VAL A 78 10.61 2.14 -6.19
CA VAL A 78 11.75 1.22 -6.21
C VAL A 78 11.31 -0.15 -6.71
N ARG A 79 12.17 -0.76 -7.52
CA ARG A 79 12.06 -2.15 -7.94
C ARG A 79 13.34 -2.87 -7.51
N ASN A 80 13.20 -3.92 -6.71
CA ASN A 80 14.31 -4.63 -6.08
C ASN A 80 14.38 -6.09 -6.55
N GLY A 81 15.59 -6.64 -6.55
CA GLY A 81 15.83 -8.04 -6.87
C GLY A 81 15.78 -8.36 -8.38
N PRO A 82 15.98 -9.64 -8.73
CA PRO A 82 15.91 -10.10 -10.11
C PRO A 82 14.47 -9.94 -10.60
N THR A 83 14.25 -8.95 -11.44
CA THR A 83 12.96 -8.71 -12.08
C THR A 83 13.06 -9.04 -13.56
N ILE A 84 11.97 -9.58 -14.10
CA ILE A 84 11.89 -9.86 -15.54
C ILE A 84 12.09 -8.54 -16.28
N PRO A 85 12.96 -8.49 -17.31
CA PRO A 85 13.09 -7.31 -18.16
C PRO A 85 11.72 -6.87 -18.66
N PHE A 86 11.42 -5.57 -18.53
CA PHE A 86 10.13 -4.98 -18.91
C PHE A 86 8.91 -5.40 -18.09
N ALA A 87 9.09 -6.03 -16.92
CA ALA A 87 7.99 -6.26 -15.98
C ALA A 87 7.26 -4.94 -15.67
N ARG A 88 5.93 -4.99 -15.60
CA ARG A 88 5.06 -3.85 -15.33
C ARG A 88 4.75 -3.82 -13.84
N ASN A 89 4.91 -2.65 -13.24
CA ASN A 89 4.51 -2.44 -11.86
C ASN A 89 3.62 -1.23 -11.81
N TYR A 90 2.57 -1.33 -11.04
CA TYR A 90 1.54 -0.32 -10.89
C TYR A 90 1.58 0.22 -9.46
N PHE A 91 1.46 1.53 -9.37
CA PHE A 91 1.33 2.27 -8.12
C PHE A 91 0.18 3.23 -8.31
N ASP A 92 -0.73 3.25 -7.35
CA ASP A 92 -1.90 4.12 -7.36
C ASP A 92 -2.12 4.73 -5.97
N ASP A 93 -2.88 5.82 -5.93
CA ASP A 93 -3.22 6.58 -4.72
C ASP A 93 -2.02 6.84 -3.80
N VAL A 94 -0.89 7.26 -4.37
CA VAL A 94 0.28 7.66 -3.60
C VAL A 94 -0.05 8.95 -2.84
N ALA A 95 -0.15 8.84 -1.52
CA ALA A 95 -0.57 9.93 -0.66
C ALA A 95 0.35 10.09 0.54
N ILE A 96 0.46 11.33 1.01
CA ILE A 96 1.07 11.68 2.29
C ILE A 96 0.00 12.35 3.15
N THR A 97 -0.25 11.77 4.32
CA THR A 97 -1.28 12.22 5.26
C THR A 97 -0.65 12.47 6.62
N GLU A 98 -1.10 13.48 7.36
CA GLU A 98 -0.63 13.67 8.73
C GLU A 98 -1.06 12.45 9.58
N ALA A 99 -0.14 11.88 10.34
CA ALA A 99 -0.36 10.59 11.01
C ALA A 99 -1.55 10.62 11.98
N SER A 100 -1.84 11.77 12.57
CA SER A 100 -2.98 11.99 13.46
C SER A 100 -4.35 11.86 12.78
N THR A 101 -4.38 11.95 11.44
CA THR A 101 -5.61 11.92 10.63
C THR A 101 -5.71 10.71 9.72
N PHE A 102 -4.66 9.87 9.68
CA PHE A 102 -4.61 8.71 8.80
C PHE A 102 -5.55 7.61 9.30
N GLN A 103 -6.35 7.07 8.38
CA GLN A 103 -7.16 5.87 8.59
C GLN A 103 -6.83 4.88 7.49
N ALA A 104 -6.30 3.71 7.87
CA ALA A 104 -6.04 2.65 6.90
C ALA A 104 -7.38 2.15 6.30
N PRO A 105 -7.44 1.87 4.98
CA PRO A 105 -8.61 1.28 4.37
C PRO A 105 -9.04 0.00 5.09
N THR A 106 -10.33 -0.12 5.38
CA THR A 106 -10.90 -1.34 5.93
C THR A 106 -10.89 -2.43 4.87
N VAL A 107 -10.45 -3.63 5.23
CA VAL A 107 -10.48 -4.81 4.34
C VAL A 107 -11.93 -5.07 3.93
N VAL A 108 -12.22 -4.93 2.64
CA VAL A 108 -13.53 -5.31 2.09
C VAL A 108 -13.54 -6.82 1.93
N PRO A 109 -14.49 -7.55 2.54
CA PRO A 109 -14.59 -9.00 2.36
C PRO A 109 -14.76 -9.35 0.88
N GLU A 110 -14.02 -10.36 0.43
CA GLU A 110 -14.14 -10.82 -0.95
C GLU A 110 -15.59 -11.24 -1.27
N PRO A 111 -16.02 -11.18 -2.55
CA PRO A 111 -17.38 -11.55 -2.96
C PRO A 111 -17.81 -12.93 -2.47
N THR A 112 -16.87 -13.87 -2.33
CA THR A 112 -17.09 -15.21 -1.79
C THR A 112 -17.43 -15.19 -0.30
N THR A 113 -16.78 -14.36 0.50
CA THR A 113 -17.11 -14.15 1.92
C THR A 113 -18.50 -13.56 2.08
N LEU A 114 -18.88 -12.61 1.22
CA LEU A 114 -20.24 -12.04 1.20
C LEU A 114 -21.28 -13.08 0.78
N ALA A 115 -20.99 -13.91 -0.22
CA ALA A 115 -21.89 -14.97 -0.66
C ALA A 115 -22.12 -16.03 0.43
N VAL A 116 -21.06 -16.41 1.17
CA VAL A 116 -21.16 -17.34 2.31
C VAL A 116 -21.98 -16.76 3.46
N LEU A 117 -21.76 -15.48 3.81
CA LEU A 117 -22.56 -14.79 4.82
C LEU A 117 -24.04 -14.67 4.41
N GLY A 118 -24.30 -14.36 3.13
CA GLY A 118 -25.64 -14.32 2.56
C GLY A 118 -26.35 -15.67 2.57
N ALA A 119 -25.65 -16.75 2.21
CA ALA A 119 -26.19 -18.10 2.26
C ALA A 119 -26.48 -18.56 3.69
N GLY A 120 -25.57 -18.27 4.64
CA GLY A 120 -25.73 -18.59 6.05
C GLY A 120 -26.93 -17.89 6.70
N THR A 121 -27.13 -16.60 6.40
CA THR A 121 -28.29 -15.84 6.90
C THR A 121 -29.61 -16.33 6.32
N LEU A 122 -29.67 -16.64 5.01
CA LEU A 122 -30.86 -17.21 4.39
C LEU A 122 -31.22 -18.60 4.96
N ALA A 123 -30.23 -19.46 5.21
CA ALA A 123 -30.43 -20.76 5.83
C ALA A 123 -30.98 -20.62 7.27
N PHE A 124 -30.45 -19.67 8.04
CA PHE A 124 -30.91 -19.39 9.40
C PHE A 124 -32.34 -18.83 9.44
N ILE A 125 -32.69 -17.92 8.53
CA ILE A 125 -34.05 -17.38 8.39
C ILE A 125 -35.04 -18.47 8.00
N ARG A 126 -34.69 -19.34 7.03
CA ARG A 126 -35.53 -20.48 6.64
C ARG A 126 -35.75 -21.45 7.80
N ARG A 127 -34.71 -21.73 8.58
CA ARG A 127 -34.79 -22.64 9.75
C ARG A 127 -35.67 -22.09 10.87
N ARG A 128 -35.80 -20.76 11.00
CA ARG A 128 -36.72 -20.12 11.96
C ARG A 128 -38.18 -20.14 11.52
N ARG A 129 -38.47 -20.24 10.21
CA ARG A 129 -39.85 -20.30 9.67
C ARG A 129 -40.42 -21.72 9.58
N ALA A 130 -39.57 -22.74 9.71
CA ALA A 130 -39.95 -24.15 9.71
C ALA A 130 -40.19 -24.72 11.12
N LYS A 131 -40.22 -23.86 12.13
CA LYS A 131 -40.72 -24.13 13.48
C LYS A 131 -41.96 -23.28 13.70
#